data_AF-A0A9Q0PUT8-F1
#
_entry.id   AF-A0A9Q0PUT8-F1
#
_cell.length_a   1.000
_cell.length_b   1.000
_cell.length_c   1.000
_cell.angle_alpha   90.00
_cell.angle_beta   90.00
_cell.angle_gamma   90.00
#
_symmetry.space_group_name_H-M   'P 1'
#
loop_
_entity.id
_entity.type
_entity.pdbx_description
1 polymer ?
#
loop_
_entity_poly.entity_id
_entity_poly.type
_entity_poly.pdbx_seq_one_letter_code
_entity_poly.pdbx_strand_id
1 'polypeptide(L)'
;MRNLAQDTLVKNPVSEHDFVDLESMMQMSDRSSETSEKDDPDVSASECGQVGPRVSCRCQVVRSVSQWSTGASQPEESIHKAYCSLIEKAEHFIYIENQFFISGLWEDEIIQNRVLDSIYKRILQAYKENKCFRVIIVIPLSPGFQGGVDDGGAATVRAIMHWQYRTISWEKTSILYNLNTLLGPKTQDYISFYGLRTYGRTFVGGPLVTSQVYVHSKVMIVDDRIAYIGSSNINDRSLLGSRDSEIGIVTEDKEFVDSSMNGETWKAGKFAYSLRRSLWSEHLGLSSGEIDKISDPVAETTYRDLWLETAKENSRIYQDVFACLPNDHIHSRAALRQSMNYWREKLGHTTIDLGIAPEKIECNENGESKMVDPIERLKLVKGHVVSFPLEFMCEEDLRPVFNEGEFYASPQVFH
;
A
#
# COMPACT_ATOMS: atom_id res chain seq x y z
N MET A 1 -11.21 -72.13 15.97
CA MET A 1 -12.12 -72.34 14.82
C MET A 1 -11.87 -71.16 13.88
N ARG A 2 -11.08 -71.36 12.81
CA ARG A 2 -11.51 -71.53 11.39
C ARG A 2 -12.22 -70.27 10.84
N ASN A 3 -11.96 -69.69 9.67
CA ASN A 3 -11.06 -69.87 8.52
C ASN A 3 -11.32 -68.62 7.62
N LEU A 4 -10.31 -67.92 7.08
CA LEU A 4 -9.80 -67.98 5.68
C LEU A 4 -10.77 -67.62 4.54
N ALA A 5 -10.43 -66.54 3.81
CA ALA A 5 -10.47 -66.30 2.33
C ALA A 5 -10.24 -64.78 2.11
N GLN A 6 -9.11 -64.23 1.64
CA GLN A 6 -8.39 -64.34 0.35
C GLN A 6 -9.28 -64.24 -0.89
N ASP A 7 -9.15 -63.13 -1.62
CA ASP A 7 -9.25 -62.97 -3.10
C ASP A 7 -9.29 -61.47 -3.46
N THR A 8 -8.69 -60.91 -4.53
CA THR A 8 -7.62 -61.29 -5.46
C THR A 8 -7.20 -59.96 -6.14
N LEU A 9 -5.91 -59.76 -6.42
CA LEU A 9 -5.43 -58.71 -7.32
C LEU A 9 -5.87 -59.01 -8.76
N VAL A 10 -6.47 -58.03 -9.44
CA VAL A 10 -6.50 -57.99 -10.91
C VAL A 10 -5.85 -56.70 -11.38
N LYS A 11 -4.64 -56.86 -11.93
CA LYS A 11 -3.98 -55.88 -12.81
C LYS A 11 -4.76 -55.84 -14.12
N ASN A 12 -5.08 -54.63 -14.60
CA ASN A 12 -5.30 -54.40 -16.02
C ASN A 12 -4.41 -53.23 -16.48
N PRO A 13 -3.87 -53.30 -17.71
CA PRO A 13 -2.78 -52.43 -18.16
C PRO A 13 -3.33 -51.10 -18.68
N VAL A 14 -2.66 -50.00 -18.34
CA VAL A 14 -2.88 -48.72 -19.04
C VAL A 14 -2.14 -48.81 -20.37
N SER A 15 -2.91 -48.80 -21.46
CA SER A 15 -2.41 -48.71 -22.82
C SER A 15 -1.81 -47.33 -23.09
N GLU A 16 -0.62 -47.30 -23.68
CA GLU A 16 -0.04 -46.13 -24.34
C GLU A 16 -0.94 -45.70 -25.49
N HIS A 17 -1.86 -44.74 -25.28
CA HIS A 17 -2.48 -43.89 -26.31
C HIS A 17 -3.44 -42.93 -25.60
N ASP A 18 -2.92 -41.93 -24.89
CA ASP A 18 -3.66 -40.72 -24.49
C ASP A 18 -2.64 -39.60 -24.19
N PHE A 19 -1.83 -39.29 -25.20
CA PHE A 19 -1.08 -38.03 -25.29
C PHE A 19 -1.49 -37.40 -26.62
N VAL A 20 -2.50 -36.53 -26.57
CA VAL A 20 -2.89 -35.69 -27.70
C VAL A 20 -3.05 -34.24 -27.22
N ASP A 21 -1.95 -33.51 -27.36
CA ASP A 21 -1.87 -32.26 -28.14
C ASP A 21 -2.51 -30.97 -27.58
N LEU A 22 -1.89 -30.43 -26.51
CA LEU A 22 -2.16 -29.07 -26.00
C LEU A 22 -1.67 -27.94 -26.95
N GLU A 23 -0.87 -28.22 -27.97
CA GLU A 23 -0.39 -27.21 -28.93
C GLU A 23 -1.45 -26.86 -29.99
N SER A 24 -2.42 -27.75 -30.25
CA SER A 24 -3.48 -27.54 -31.24
C SER A 24 -4.56 -26.54 -30.81
N MET A 25 -4.76 -26.32 -29.50
CA MET A 25 -5.76 -25.36 -28.98
C MET A 25 -5.25 -23.90 -28.96
N MET A 26 -3.94 -23.67 -29.05
CA MET A 26 -3.38 -22.31 -29.09
C MET A 26 -3.29 -21.69 -30.50
N GLN A 27 -3.47 -22.49 -31.56
CA GLN A 27 -3.34 -22.00 -32.95
C GLN A 27 -4.65 -21.63 -33.65
N MET A 28 -5.81 -21.75 -32.98
CA MET A 28 -7.11 -21.44 -33.59
C MET A 28 -7.67 -20.03 -33.30
N SER A 29 -6.92 -19.13 -32.65
CA SER A 29 -7.36 -17.74 -32.44
C SER A 29 -6.72 -16.70 -33.37
N ASP A 30 -5.75 -17.07 -34.21
CA ASP A 30 -4.93 -16.10 -34.97
C ASP A 30 -5.30 -15.97 -36.47
N ARG A 31 -6.59 -16.08 -36.82
CA ARG A 31 -7.05 -15.73 -38.17
C ARG A 31 -8.38 -15.00 -38.18
N SER A 32 -8.31 -13.67 -38.09
CA SER A 32 -9.32 -12.80 -38.71
C SER A 32 -8.69 -11.47 -39.15
N SER A 33 -8.45 -11.41 -40.46
CA SER A 33 -8.56 -10.26 -41.38
C SER A 33 -7.86 -8.93 -41.04
N GLU A 34 -6.79 -8.67 -41.79
CA GLU A 34 -6.36 -7.31 -42.17
C GLU A 34 -7.45 -6.63 -43.00
N THR A 35 -7.97 -5.50 -42.51
CA THR A 35 -8.55 -4.44 -43.34
C THR A 35 -8.25 -3.09 -42.69
N SER A 36 -7.57 -2.23 -43.45
CA SER A 36 -7.30 -0.83 -43.16
C SER A 36 -8.57 0.01 -43.20
N GLU A 37 -8.81 0.87 -42.21
CA GLU A 37 -9.51 2.16 -42.37
C GLU A 37 -9.35 3.05 -41.11
N LYS A 38 -9.57 4.34 -41.29
CA LYS A 38 -8.97 5.51 -40.61
C LYS A 38 -9.65 5.94 -39.30
N ASP A 39 -8.88 6.69 -38.52
CA ASP A 39 -9.17 7.59 -37.38
C ASP A 39 -10.61 8.12 -37.19
N ASP A 40 -11.16 7.94 -35.97
CA ASP A 40 -11.75 9.00 -35.12
C ASP A 40 -11.89 8.50 -33.65
N PRO A 41 -11.62 9.30 -32.59
CA PRO A 41 -11.65 8.83 -31.20
C PRO A 41 -12.92 9.30 -30.48
N ASP A 42 -13.91 8.42 -30.36
CA ASP A 42 -15.01 8.57 -29.41
C ASP A 42 -15.12 7.30 -28.56
N VAL A 43 -14.31 7.23 -27.50
CA VAL A 43 -14.30 6.09 -26.58
C VAL A 43 -15.19 6.41 -25.40
N SER A 44 -16.45 6.04 -25.56
CA SER A 44 -17.39 5.88 -24.44
C SER A 44 -16.89 4.79 -23.48
N ALA A 45 -16.98 5.08 -22.18
CA ALA A 45 -16.41 4.28 -21.08
C ALA A 45 -17.17 2.97 -20.77
N SER A 46 -17.52 2.16 -21.79
CA SER A 46 -18.29 0.93 -21.56
C SER A 46 -17.91 -0.28 -22.43
N GLU A 47 -16.63 -0.48 -22.74
CA GLU A 47 -16.12 -1.78 -23.19
C GLU A 47 -14.80 -2.11 -22.50
N CYS A 48 -14.89 -2.92 -21.45
CA CYS A 48 -13.75 -3.35 -20.66
C CYS A 48 -13.02 -4.50 -21.36
N GLY A 49 -12.28 -4.20 -22.43
CA GLY A 49 -11.13 -5.00 -22.87
C GLY A 49 -9.99 -4.79 -21.87
N GLN A 50 -10.10 -5.46 -20.71
CA GLN A 50 -9.44 -5.08 -19.46
C GLN A 50 -7.95 -5.47 -19.35
N VAL A 51 -7.15 -5.25 -20.39
CA VAL A 51 -5.69 -5.41 -20.34
C VAL A 51 -5.05 -4.24 -21.06
N GLY A 52 -4.22 -3.47 -20.35
CA GLY A 52 -3.43 -2.39 -20.95
C GLY A 52 -2.50 -2.90 -22.05
N PRO A 53 -1.90 -2.01 -22.84
CA PRO A 53 -1.01 -2.41 -23.93
C PRO A 53 0.12 -3.30 -23.38
N ARG A 54 0.37 -4.43 -24.05
CA ARG A 54 1.45 -5.35 -23.67
C ARG A 54 2.79 -4.72 -24.03
N VAL A 55 3.76 -4.85 -23.13
CA VAL A 55 5.12 -4.32 -23.27
C VAL A 55 6.11 -5.46 -23.07
N SER A 56 7.18 -5.50 -23.88
CA SER A 56 8.25 -6.46 -23.68
C SER A 56 9.06 -6.14 -22.41
N CYS A 57 9.07 -7.07 -21.46
CA CYS A 57 9.81 -6.98 -20.21
C CYS A 57 10.69 -8.22 -20.00
N ARG A 58 11.66 -8.13 -19.10
CA ARG A 58 12.29 -9.29 -18.47
C ARG A 58 11.57 -9.54 -17.14
N CYS A 59 10.91 -10.68 -17.03
CA CYS A 59 10.18 -11.04 -15.83
C CYS A 59 10.88 -12.17 -15.08
N GLN A 60 11.07 -12.00 -13.78
CA GLN A 60 11.60 -13.02 -12.89
C GLN A 60 10.56 -13.33 -11.81
N VAL A 61 10.13 -14.59 -11.74
CA VAL A 61 9.29 -15.06 -10.63
C VAL A 61 10.17 -15.20 -9.38
N VAL A 62 9.66 -14.68 -8.28
CA VAL A 62 10.23 -14.79 -6.93
C VAL A 62 9.16 -15.32 -5.99
N ARG A 63 9.58 -15.98 -4.91
CA ARG A 63 8.66 -16.63 -3.95
C ARG A 63 9.23 -16.67 -2.54
N SER A 64 8.30 -16.84 -1.59
CA SER A 64 8.59 -17.22 -0.21
C SER A 64 7.99 -18.60 -0.01
N VAL A 65 8.80 -19.64 0.13
CA VAL A 65 8.32 -21.02 0.29
C VAL A 65 9.26 -21.82 1.17
N SER A 66 8.76 -22.88 1.81
CA SER A 66 9.58 -23.79 2.60
C SER A 66 9.03 -25.22 2.56
N GLN A 67 9.57 -26.09 3.41
CA GLN A 67 9.21 -27.51 3.46
C GLN A 67 7.71 -27.73 3.70
N TRP A 68 7.09 -26.97 4.59
CA TRP A 68 5.69 -27.18 4.95
C TRP A 68 4.73 -26.76 3.83
N SER A 69 5.09 -25.75 3.03
CA SER A 69 4.22 -25.18 2.00
C SER A 69 4.41 -25.81 0.62
N THR A 70 5.63 -26.24 0.26
CA THR A 70 5.92 -26.80 -1.09
C THR A 70 6.77 -28.07 -1.08
N GLY A 71 7.21 -28.55 0.08
CA GLY A 71 8.17 -29.67 0.17
C GLY A 71 9.60 -29.29 -0.18
N ALA A 72 9.92 -27.99 -0.34
CA ALA A 72 11.27 -27.51 -0.58
C ALA A 72 12.22 -27.90 0.57
N SER A 73 13.41 -28.39 0.24
CA SER A 73 14.39 -28.85 1.23
C SER A 73 15.00 -27.73 2.08
N GLN A 74 14.99 -26.49 1.57
CA GLN A 74 15.43 -25.28 2.25
C GLN A 74 14.40 -24.16 2.02
N PRO A 75 14.22 -23.25 2.99
CA PRO A 75 13.41 -22.06 2.77
C PRO A 75 13.97 -21.23 1.61
N GLU A 76 13.08 -20.79 0.73
CA GLU A 76 13.36 -19.78 -0.27
C GLU A 76 12.73 -18.46 0.17
N GLU A 77 13.54 -17.39 0.14
CA GLU A 77 13.21 -16.02 0.53
C GLU A 77 13.57 -15.05 -0.62
N SER A 78 13.36 -15.49 -1.87
CA SER A 78 13.79 -14.74 -3.05
C SER A 78 13.05 -13.41 -3.21
N ILE A 79 11.83 -13.30 -2.66
CA ILE A 79 11.08 -12.04 -2.55
C ILE A 79 11.82 -11.03 -1.67
N HIS A 80 12.22 -11.43 -0.45
CA HIS A 80 12.93 -10.53 0.47
C HIS A 80 14.26 -10.05 -0.12
N LYS A 81 15.01 -10.96 -0.73
CA LYS A 81 16.26 -10.64 -1.45
C LYS A 81 16.03 -9.67 -2.61
N ALA A 82 14.94 -9.84 -3.37
CA ALA A 82 14.57 -8.94 -4.45
C ALA A 82 14.24 -7.54 -3.91
N TYR A 83 13.40 -7.43 -2.86
CA TYR A 83 13.10 -6.15 -2.22
C TYR A 83 14.38 -5.40 -1.80
N CYS A 84 15.24 -6.04 -0.99
CA CYS A 84 16.47 -5.41 -0.51
C CYS A 84 17.39 -5.02 -1.67
N SER A 85 17.60 -5.91 -2.65
CA SER A 85 18.50 -5.63 -3.77
C SER A 85 18.01 -4.50 -4.66
N LEU A 86 16.71 -4.42 -4.93
CA LEU A 86 16.12 -3.35 -5.75
C LEU A 86 16.19 -2.00 -5.05
N ILE A 87 15.90 -1.97 -3.74
CA ILE A 87 15.98 -0.74 -2.92
C ILE A 87 17.42 -0.22 -2.86
N GLU A 88 18.40 -1.10 -2.63
CA GLU A 88 19.81 -0.72 -2.56
C GLU A 88 20.36 -0.19 -3.90
N LYS A 89 19.80 -0.66 -5.02
CA LYS A 89 20.21 -0.25 -6.39
C LYS A 89 19.45 0.96 -6.92
N ALA A 90 18.36 1.39 -6.27
CA ALA A 90 17.56 2.51 -6.74
C ALA A 90 18.41 3.78 -6.90
N GLU A 91 18.21 4.59 -7.92
CA GLU A 91 19.03 5.79 -8.18
C GLU A 91 18.30 7.07 -7.78
N HIS A 92 16.99 7.14 -7.99
CA HIS A 92 16.19 8.36 -7.93
C HIS A 92 14.94 8.25 -7.07
N PHE A 93 14.14 7.19 -7.23
CA PHE A 93 12.93 7.06 -6.41
C PHE A 93 12.45 5.63 -6.23
N ILE A 94 11.74 5.44 -5.12
CA ILE A 94 11.04 4.21 -4.77
C ILE A 94 9.60 4.58 -4.43
N TYR A 95 8.64 3.91 -5.06
CA TYR A 95 7.23 3.98 -4.73
C TYR A 95 6.75 2.62 -4.25
N ILE A 96 6.12 2.55 -3.08
CA ILE A 96 5.62 1.32 -2.48
C ILE A 96 4.14 1.49 -2.16
N GLU A 97 3.32 0.55 -2.60
CA GLU A 97 2.00 0.32 -2.02
C GLU A 97 2.00 -1.03 -1.32
N ASN A 98 1.71 -1.06 -0.02
CA ASN A 98 1.66 -2.30 0.72
C ASN A 98 0.56 -2.30 1.79
N GLN A 99 -0.03 -3.45 2.05
CA GLN A 99 -1.03 -3.60 3.12
C GLN A 99 -0.40 -3.52 4.51
N PHE A 100 0.83 -4.02 4.68
CA PHE A 100 1.56 -3.92 5.94
C PHE A 100 2.95 -3.36 5.69
N PHE A 101 3.42 -2.57 6.64
CA PHE A 101 4.79 -2.03 6.63
C PHE A 101 5.46 -2.27 7.99
N ILE A 102 5.85 -3.52 8.21
CA ILE A 102 6.45 -4.03 9.44
C ILE A 102 7.83 -4.61 9.12
N SER A 103 8.89 -3.94 9.54
CA SER A 103 10.25 -4.30 9.16
C SER A 103 11.26 -3.77 10.18
N GLY A 104 12.47 -4.34 10.22
CA GLY A 104 13.49 -4.01 11.21
C GLY A 104 14.74 -3.38 10.59
N LEU A 105 15.37 -2.48 11.36
CA LEU A 105 16.76 -2.06 11.11
C LEU A 105 17.74 -3.19 11.46
N TRP A 106 19.01 -3.06 11.08
CA TRP A 106 19.98 -4.15 11.24
C TRP A 106 20.12 -4.72 12.68
N GLU A 107 19.97 -3.89 13.72
CA GLU A 107 20.02 -4.27 15.15
C GLU A 107 18.71 -4.86 15.68
N ASP A 108 17.63 -4.89 14.89
CA ASP A 108 16.34 -5.38 15.37
C ASP A 108 16.37 -6.92 15.50
N GLU A 109 16.34 -7.40 16.74
CA GLU A 109 16.30 -8.83 17.06
C GLU A 109 14.88 -9.41 16.99
N ILE A 110 13.85 -8.57 17.00
CA ILE A 110 12.44 -8.98 17.02
C ILE A 110 11.92 -9.19 15.61
N ILE A 111 12.06 -8.16 14.76
CA ILE A 111 11.65 -8.21 13.36
C ILE A 111 12.88 -8.52 12.51
N GLN A 112 12.84 -9.58 11.73
CA GLN A 112 14.02 -10.13 11.07
C GLN A 112 14.20 -9.67 9.63
N ASN A 113 13.11 -9.38 8.91
CA ASN A 113 13.20 -8.86 7.56
C ASN A 113 13.89 -7.48 7.54
N ARG A 114 14.65 -7.22 6.47
CA ARG A 114 15.57 -6.08 6.34
C ARG A 114 15.19 -5.08 5.25
N VAL A 115 13.91 -5.02 4.89
CA VAL A 115 13.40 -4.03 3.93
C VAL A 115 13.63 -2.61 4.44
N LEU A 116 13.29 -2.34 5.71
CA LEU A 116 13.51 -1.04 6.36
C LEU A 116 14.99 -0.64 6.37
N ASP A 117 15.87 -1.59 6.69
CA ASP A 117 17.31 -1.38 6.74
C ASP A 117 17.88 -1.01 5.37
N SER A 118 17.44 -1.67 4.29
CA SER A 118 17.81 -1.30 2.92
C SER A 118 17.33 0.11 2.56
N ILE A 119 16.09 0.49 2.92
CA ILE A 119 15.56 1.85 2.69
C ILE A 119 16.41 2.88 3.45
N TYR A 120 16.65 2.64 4.73
CA TYR A 120 17.45 3.51 5.59
C TYR A 120 18.86 3.73 5.02
N LYS A 121 19.57 2.65 4.69
CA LYS A 121 20.91 2.71 4.08
C LYS A 121 20.90 3.48 2.77
N ARG A 122 19.89 3.25 1.93
CA ARG A 122 19.80 3.91 0.63
C ARG A 122 19.55 5.42 0.77
N ILE A 123 18.67 5.83 1.67
CA ILE A 123 18.45 7.25 1.98
C ILE A 123 19.73 7.90 2.50
N LEU A 124 20.43 7.25 3.45
CA LEU A 124 21.70 7.77 3.97
C LEU A 124 22.75 7.94 2.87
N GLN A 125 22.79 7.01 1.91
CA GLN A 125 23.68 7.14 0.76
C GLN A 125 23.30 8.34 -0.11
N ALA A 126 22.03 8.53 -0.46
CA ALA A 126 21.57 9.70 -1.23
C ALA A 126 21.89 11.01 -0.52
N TYR A 127 21.69 11.06 0.80
CA TYR A 127 22.01 12.22 1.62
C TYR A 127 23.51 12.55 1.62
N LYS A 128 24.37 11.54 1.79
CA LYS A 128 25.83 11.71 1.72
C LYS A 128 26.31 12.17 0.34
N GLU A 129 25.66 11.69 -0.71
CA GLU A 129 25.96 12.07 -2.10
C GLU A 129 25.29 13.38 -2.53
N ASN A 130 24.49 14.01 -1.66
CA ASN A 130 23.69 15.20 -1.94
C ASN A 130 22.82 15.04 -3.21
N LYS A 131 22.24 13.85 -3.40
CA LYS A 131 21.35 13.52 -4.53
C LYS A 131 19.89 13.68 -4.14
N CYS A 132 19.08 14.11 -5.12
CA CYS A 132 17.63 14.03 -5.03
C CYS A 132 17.23 12.55 -5.04
N PHE A 133 16.60 12.09 -3.95
CA PHE A 133 16.13 10.72 -3.81
C PHE A 133 14.84 10.71 -2.99
N ARG A 134 13.82 9.98 -3.43
CA ARG A 134 12.52 9.94 -2.74
C ARG A 134 11.99 8.53 -2.54
N VAL A 135 11.42 8.28 -1.37
CA VAL A 135 10.72 7.06 -1.01
C VAL A 135 9.30 7.42 -0.60
N ILE A 136 8.32 6.99 -1.40
CA ILE A 136 6.91 7.27 -1.19
C ILE A 136 6.22 5.96 -0.84
N ILE A 137 5.60 5.91 0.35
CA ILE A 137 4.96 4.70 0.88
C ILE A 137 3.47 4.97 1.07
N VAL A 138 2.63 4.18 0.41
CA VAL A 138 1.17 4.21 0.56
C VAL A 138 0.71 2.93 1.24
N ILE A 139 0.08 3.08 2.40
CA ILE A 139 -0.35 2.01 3.30
C ILE A 139 -1.78 2.27 3.77
N PRO A 140 -2.53 1.25 4.22
CA PRO A 140 -3.87 1.48 4.74
C PRO A 140 -3.79 2.35 6.00
N LEU A 141 -4.72 3.29 6.16
CA LEU A 141 -4.77 4.19 7.31
C LEU A 141 -4.97 3.42 8.62
N SER A 142 -5.75 2.33 8.58
CA SER A 142 -5.90 1.40 9.70
C SER A 142 -5.94 -0.04 9.17
N PRO A 143 -5.40 -1.04 9.90
CA PRO A 143 -5.51 -2.44 9.51
C PRO A 143 -6.97 -2.86 9.28
N GLY A 144 -7.20 -3.76 8.32
CA GLY A 144 -8.54 -4.20 7.93
C GLY A 144 -9.12 -5.16 8.97
N PHE A 145 -10.08 -4.70 9.75
CA PHE A 145 -10.79 -5.53 10.73
C PHE A 145 -12.20 -4.99 11.00
N GLN A 146 -13.06 -5.83 11.53
CA GLN A 146 -14.43 -5.48 11.89
C GLN A 146 -14.48 -4.94 13.32
N GLY A 147 -14.55 -3.62 13.47
CA GLY A 147 -14.70 -2.94 14.77
C GLY A 147 -13.73 -1.78 14.95
N GLY A 148 -14.00 -0.96 15.97
CA GLY A 148 -13.19 0.21 16.32
C GLY A 148 -11.93 -0.15 17.06
N VAL A 149 -10.92 0.73 17.00
CA VAL A 149 -9.58 0.49 17.57
C VAL A 149 -9.63 0.24 19.10
N ASP A 150 -10.63 0.78 19.80
CA ASP A 150 -10.85 0.59 21.24
C ASP A 150 -11.86 -0.54 21.56
N ASP A 151 -12.35 -1.27 20.56
CA ASP A 151 -13.26 -2.40 20.79
C ASP A 151 -12.51 -3.59 21.42
N GLY A 152 -13.23 -4.36 22.23
CA GLY A 152 -12.70 -5.55 22.90
C GLY A 152 -12.18 -6.64 21.94
N GLY A 153 -12.68 -6.67 20.70
CA GLY A 153 -12.20 -7.57 19.63
C GLY A 153 -11.06 -7.01 18.77
N ALA A 154 -10.63 -5.76 18.99
CA ALA A 154 -9.65 -5.10 18.14
C ALA A 154 -8.20 -5.29 18.60
N ALA A 155 -7.91 -6.26 19.48
CA ALA A 155 -6.56 -6.54 19.97
C ALA A 155 -5.60 -6.90 18.81
N THR A 156 -6.08 -7.64 17.80
CA THR A 156 -5.31 -7.91 16.59
C THR A 156 -4.98 -6.63 15.80
N VAL A 157 -5.94 -5.70 15.66
CA VAL A 157 -5.73 -4.40 14.98
C VAL A 157 -4.68 -3.58 15.71
N ARG A 158 -4.84 -3.46 17.03
CA ARG A 158 -3.90 -2.74 17.90
C ARG A 158 -2.50 -3.34 17.83
N ALA A 159 -2.38 -4.66 17.83
CA ALA A 159 -1.09 -5.34 17.70
C ALA A 159 -0.40 -5.03 16.36
N ILE A 160 -1.13 -5.10 15.24
CA ILE A 160 -0.58 -4.76 13.92
C ILE A 160 -0.19 -3.28 13.86
N MET A 161 -1.05 -2.39 14.37
CA MET A 161 -0.74 -0.96 14.47
C MET A 161 0.52 -0.70 15.28
N HIS A 162 0.70 -1.37 16.42
CA HIS A 162 1.90 -1.25 17.25
C HIS A 162 3.17 -1.49 16.43
N TRP A 163 3.23 -2.63 15.73
CA TRP A 163 4.41 -3.01 14.95
C TRP A 163 4.64 -2.12 13.73
N GLN A 164 3.56 -1.68 13.08
CA GLN A 164 3.65 -0.74 11.96
C GLN A 164 4.17 0.63 12.43
N TYR A 165 3.61 1.18 13.51
CA TYR A 165 4.08 2.45 14.05
C TYR A 165 5.50 2.36 14.61
N ARG A 166 5.87 1.27 15.30
CA ARG A 166 7.27 0.99 15.71
C ARG A 166 8.25 0.98 14.53
N THR A 167 7.81 0.49 13.37
CA THR A 167 8.61 0.51 12.14
C THR A 167 8.78 1.95 11.61
N ILE A 168 7.70 2.73 11.64
CA ILE A 168 7.60 4.04 10.97
C ILE A 168 8.11 5.20 11.85
N SER A 169 7.47 5.44 13.00
CA SER A 169 7.62 6.69 13.76
C SER A 169 7.81 6.50 15.28
N TRP A 170 7.43 5.36 15.84
CA TRP A 170 7.48 5.12 17.28
C TRP A 170 8.82 4.52 17.70
N GLU A 171 9.23 4.83 18.92
CA GLU A 171 10.46 4.33 19.52
C GLU A 171 11.74 4.75 18.77
N LYS A 172 12.89 4.46 19.40
CA LYS A 172 14.21 4.80 18.86
C LYS A 172 14.66 3.88 17.73
N THR A 173 13.94 2.78 17.49
CA THR A 173 14.20 1.78 16.45
C THR A 173 13.50 2.12 15.13
N SER A 174 12.56 3.07 15.11
CA SER A 174 11.85 3.48 13.89
C SER A 174 12.75 4.18 12.88
N ILE A 175 12.38 4.07 11.60
CA ILE A 175 13.11 4.73 10.52
C ILE A 175 13.07 6.26 10.63
N LEU A 176 11.93 6.87 11.00
CA LEU A 176 11.83 8.32 11.10
C LEU A 176 12.63 8.86 12.29
N TYR A 177 12.65 8.18 13.45
CA TYR A 177 13.51 8.60 14.56
C TYR A 177 15.00 8.61 14.16
N ASN A 178 15.47 7.53 13.54
CA ASN A 178 16.87 7.39 13.14
C ASN A 178 17.27 8.40 12.05
N LEU A 179 16.42 8.61 11.04
CA LEU A 179 16.68 9.61 10.01
C LEU A 179 16.60 11.04 10.57
N ASN A 180 15.60 11.37 11.38
CA ASN A 180 15.47 12.70 11.97
C ASN A 180 16.65 13.06 12.88
N THR A 181 17.22 12.09 13.59
CA THR A 181 18.42 12.30 14.41
C THR A 181 19.63 12.74 13.57
N LEU A 182 19.71 12.30 12.31
CA LEU A 182 20.84 12.57 11.42
C LEU A 182 20.60 13.70 10.40
N LEU A 183 19.40 13.76 9.83
CA LEU A 183 19.00 14.66 8.75
C LEU A 183 18.15 15.84 9.24
N GLY A 184 17.57 15.75 10.44
CA GLY A 184 16.66 16.75 10.97
C GLY A 184 15.46 16.99 10.04
N PRO A 185 15.06 18.25 9.79
CA PRO A 185 13.93 18.57 8.93
C PRO A 185 14.03 18.06 7.49
N LYS A 186 15.22 17.68 7.01
CA LYS A 186 15.41 17.14 5.65
C LYS A 186 14.86 15.73 5.48
N THR A 187 14.56 14.99 6.55
CA THR A 187 14.02 13.63 6.45
C THR A 187 12.79 13.55 5.55
N GLN A 188 11.88 14.53 5.64
CA GLN A 188 10.65 14.60 4.84
C GLN A 188 10.90 14.78 3.33
N ASP A 189 12.10 15.22 2.94
CA ASP A 189 12.46 15.35 1.53
C ASP A 189 12.82 13.98 0.93
N TYR A 190 13.18 12.99 1.77
CA TYR A 190 13.62 11.65 1.36
C TYR A 190 12.58 10.55 1.54
N ILE A 191 11.76 10.60 2.60
CA ILE A 191 10.76 9.55 2.89
C ILE A 191 9.46 10.14 3.42
N SER A 192 8.35 9.61 2.93
CA SER A 192 7.01 10.05 3.31
C SER A 192 5.98 8.91 3.24
N PHE A 193 4.98 9.00 4.12
CA PHE A 193 3.95 7.98 4.31
C PHE A 193 2.56 8.57 4.04
N TYR A 194 1.75 7.82 3.31
CA TYR A 194 0.43 8.22 2.86
C TYR A 194 -0.58 7.08 3.05
N GLY A 195 -1.85 7.45 3.10
CA GLY A 195 -2.96 6.51 2.95
C GLY A 195 -3.94 7.03 1.91
N LEU A 196 -5.03 6.28 1.73
CA LEU A 196 -6.08 6.64 0.78
C LEU A 196 -7.43 6.75 1.50
N ARG A 197 -8.24 7.75 1.14
CA ARG A 197 -9.55 8.00 1.74
C ARG A 197 -10.53 8.55 0.71
N THR A 198 -11.80 8.17 0.86
CA THR A 198 -12.90 8.67 0.04
C THR A 198 -14.09 9.09 0.91
N TYR A 199 -15.06 9.76 0.31
CA TYR A 199 -16.32 10.12 0.92
C TYR A 199 -17.50 9.89 -0.03
N GLY A 200 -18.69 9.84 0.54
CA GLY A 200 -19.93 9.73 -0.23
C GLY A 200 -21.15 9.92 0.65
N ARG A 201 -22.34 9.79 0.05
CA ARG A 201 -23.59 9.66 0.79
C ARG A 201 -24.00 8.19 0.84
N THR A 202 -24.52 7.76 1.97
CA THR A 202 -25.04 6.39 2.15
C THR A 202 -26.22 6.08 1.21
N PHE A 203 -27.05 7.08 0.93
CA PHE A 203 -28.13 7.06 -0.06
C PHE A 203 -28.50 8.51 -0.44
N VAL A 204 -29.39 8.70 -1.43
CA VAL A 204 -29.84 10.03 -1.84
C VAL A 204 -30.53 10.74 -0.68
N GLY A 205 -29.97 11.86 -0.22
CA GLY A 205 -30.44 12.58 0.97
C GLY A 205 -29.96 12.01 2.31
N GLY A 206 -29.20 10.91 2.31
CA GLY A 206 -28.59 10.33 3.50
C GLY A 206 -27.37 11.11 4.01
N PRO A 207 -26.85 10.75 5.20
CA PRO A 207 -25.69 11.40 5.80
C PRO A 207 -24.44 11.25 4.91
N LEU A 208 -23.57 12.26 4.98
CA LEU A 208 -22.23 12.20 4.41
C LEU A 208 -21.34 11.34 5.29
N VAL A 209 -20.60 10.43 4.66
CA VAL A 209 -19.71 9.47 5.32
C VAL A 209 -18.36 9.47 4.64
N THR A 210 -17.31 9.13 5.39
CA THR A 210 -15.98 8.85 4.86
C THR A 210 -15.52 7.45 5.27
N SER A 211 -14.72 6.83 4.40
CA SER A 211 -14.00 5.60 4.71
C SER A 211 -12.61 5.63 4.08
N GLN A 212 -11.67 4.92 4.68
CA GLN A 212 -10.40 4.65 4.01
C GLN A 212 -10.64 3.83 2.74
N VAL A 213 -9.86 4.09 1.71
CA VAL A 213 -9.70 3.15 0.60
C VAL A 213 -8.62 2.17 1.03
N TYR A 214 -9.01 0.91 1.23
CA TYR A 214 -8.12 -0.06 1.85
C TYR A 214 -7.03 -0.51 0.87
N VAL A 215 -5.79 -0.12 1.15
CA VAL A 215 -4.62 -0.48 0.34
C VAL A 215 -4.28 -1.96 0.61
N HIS A 216 -4.71 -2.84 -0.30
CA HIS A 216 -4.36 -4.27 -0.26
C HIS A 216 -3.22 -4.61 -1.24
N SER A 217 -2.73 -3.64 -1.99
CA SER A 217 -1.61 -3.78 -2.93
C SER A 217 -0.36 -4.38 -2.25
N LYS A 218 0.49 -5.01 -3.06
CA LYS A 218 1.89 -5.34 -2.71
C LYS A 218 2.75 -5.06 -3.93
N VAL A 219 2.98 -3.76 -4.16
CA VAL A 219 3.63 -3.22 -5.34
C VAL A 219 4.83 -2.38 -4.91
N MET A 220 5.93 -2.48 -5.65
CA MET A 220 7.06 -1.56 -5.54
C MET A 220 7.52 -1.16 -6.93
N ILE A 221 7.75 0.13 -7.16
CA ILE A 221 8.27 0.67 -8.42
C ILE A 221 9.57 1.40 -8.11
N VAL A 222 10.61 1.13 -8.91
CA VAL A 222 11.95 1.70 -8.75
C VAL A 222 12.34 2.40 -10.05
N ASP A 223 12.64 3.70 -9.94
CA ASP A 223 13.16 4.58 -10.99
C ASP A 223 12.39 4.58 -12.32
N ASP A 224 11.09 4.24 -12.27
CA ASP A 224 10.23 4.03 -13.44
C ASP A 224 10.82 3.02 -14.44
N ARG A 225 11.61 2.05 -13.98
CA ARG A 225 12.24 1.01 -14.83
C ARG A 225 12.01 -0.42 -14.37
N ILE A 226 11.75 -0.61 -13.08
CA ILE A 226 11.54 -1.92 -12.51
C ILE A 226 10.31 -1.86 -11.61
N ALA A 227 9.46 -2.89 -11.70
CA ALA A 227 8.32 -3.06 -10.83
C ALA A 227 8.32 -4.46 -10.19
N TYR A 228 8.03 -4.53 -8.90
CA TYR A 228 7.65 -5.75 -8.20
C TYR A 228 6.14 -5.74 -7.98
N ILE A 229 5.48 -6.86 -8.29
CA ILE A 229 4.06 -7.08 -8.02
C ILE A 229 3.92 -8.49 -7.45
N GLY A 230 3.21 -8.67 -6.33
CA GLY A 230 3.03 -9.99 -5.74
C GLY A 230 1.97 -10.06 -4.65
N SER A 231 2.05 -11.11 -3.84
CA SER A 231 1.19 -11.34 -2.67
C SER A 231 1.84 -10.94 -1.35
N SER A 232 3.18 -10.82 -1.31
CA SER A 232 3.95 -10.65 -0.08
C SER A 232 3.79 -9.26 0.55
N ASN A 233 3.33 -9.24 1.79
CA ASN A 233 3.38 -8.03 2.59
C ASN A 233 4.81 -7.69 3.01
N ILE A 234 5.06 -6.43 3.41
CA ILE A 234 6.30 -6.09 4.11
C ILE A 234 6.10 -6.44 5.60
N ASN A 235 6.33 -7.71 5.93
CA ASN A 235 6.36 -8.28 7.27
C ASN A 235 7.16 -9.60 7.26
N ASP A 236 7.54 -10.12 8.43
CA ASP A 236 8.31 -11.36 8.50
C ASP A 236 7.49 -12.57 7.99
N ARG A 237 6.17 -12.51 8.19
CA ARG A 237 5.23 -13.55 7.75
C ARG A 237 5.32 -13.84 6.26
N SER A 238 5.41 -12.81 5.43
CA SER A 238 5.52 -12.93 3.98
C SER A 238 6.97 -13.04 3.50
N LEU A 239 7.94 -12.50 4.22
CA LEU A 239 9.31 -12.30 3.69
C LEU A 239 10.34 -13.35 4.12
N LEU A 240 10.16 -14.07 5.23
CA LEU A 240 11.18 -15.02 5.73
C LEU A 240 11.16 -16.42 5.07
N GLY A 241 10.21 -16.70 4.17
CA GLY A 241 10.10 -17.98 3.45
C GLY A 241 9.59 -19.16 4.27
N SER A 242 9.92 -19.21 5.56
CA SER A 242 9.56 -20.27 6.51
C SER A 242 8.14 -20.16 7.07
N ARG A 243 7.47 -19.02 6.83
CA ARG A 243 6.10 -18.72 7.26
C ARG A 243 5.15 -18.87 6.07
N ASP A 244 4.36 -17.85 5.73
CA ASP A 244 3.37 -17.95 4.65
C ASP A 244 4.03 -18.17 3.28
N SER A 245 3.34 -18.91 2.40
CA SER A 245 3.77 -19.09 1.03
C SER A 245 3.35 -17.90 0.18
N GLU A 246 4.31 -17.24 -0.48
CA GLU A 246 4.07 -16.03 -1.28
C GLU A 246 4.66 -16.18 -2.68
N ILE A 247 4.10 -15.43 -3.63
CA ILE A 247 4.59 -15.34 -4.99
C ILE A 247 4.64 -13.88 -5.44
N GLY A 248 5.63 -13.55 -6.26
CA GLY A 248 5.73 -12.24 -6.90
C GLY A 248 6.51 -12.31 -8.20
N ILE A 249 6.45 -11.21 -8.94
CA ILE A 249 7.15 -11.04 -10.21
C ILE A 249 7.94 -9.73 -10.16
N VAL A 250 9.24 -9.82 -10.42
CA VAL A 250 10.08 -8.66 -10.70
C VAL A 250 10.08 -8.46 -12.20
N THR A 251 9.63 -7.29 -12.64
CA THR A 251 9.47 -6.92 -14.05
C THR A 251 10.44 -5.79 -14.36
N GLU A 252 11.47 -6.08 -15.15
CA GLU A 252 12.44 -5.12 -15.64
C GLU A 252 12.08 -4.73 -17.09
N ASP A 253 11.89 -3.45 -17.35
CA ASP A 253 11.52 -2.95 -18.68
C ASP A 253 12.65 -3.16 -19.70
N LYS A 254 12.27 -3.53 -20.94
CA LYS A 254 13.18 -3.57 -22.11
C LYS A 254 12.92 -2.45 -23.10
N GLU A 255 11.73 -1.87 -23.04
CA GLU A 255 11.30 -0.78 -23.91
C GLU A 255 11.18 0.51 -23.10
N PHE A 256 11.68 1.60 -23.66
CA PHE A 256 11.78 2.86 -22.96
C PHE A 256 11.05 3.99 -23.70
N VAL A 257 10.59 4.97 -22.93
CA VAL A 257 10.04 6.24 -23.39
C VAL A 257 10.87 7.40 -22.86
N ASP A 258 10.85 8.51 -23.58
CA ASP A 258 11.42 9.76 -23.09
C ASP A 258 10.58 10.29 -21.92
N SER A 259 11.28 10.61 -20.83
CA SER A 259 10.74 11.20 -19.61
C SER A 259 11.79 12.13 -19.00
N SER A 260 11.53 12.60 -17.78
CA SER A 260 12.50 13.30 -16.97
C SER A 260 12.56 12.74 -15.55
N MET A 261 13.70 12.94 -14.91
CA MET A 261 13.93 12.60 -13.52
C MET A 261 14.67 13.75 -12.86
N ASN A 262 13.99 14.49 -11.97
CA ASN A 262 14.48 15.73 -11.38
C ASN A 262 14.86 16.80 -12.44
N GLY A 263 14.10 16.88 -13.54
CA GLY A 263 14.35 17.80 -14.65
C GLY A 263 15.46 17.38 -15.61
N GLU A 264 16.18 16.28 -15.34
CA GLU A 264 17.16 15.71 -16.26
C GLU A 264 16.50 14.71 -17.22
N THR A 265 17.05 14.55 -18.42
CA THR A 265 16.54 13.58 -19.40
C THR A 265 16.64 12.16 -18.86
N TRP A 266 15.53 11.43 -18.88
CA TRP A 266 15.45 10.06 -18.40
C TRP A 266 14.77 9.14 -19.41
N LYS A 267 15.31 7.93 -19.56
CA LYS A 267 14.65 6.84 -20.28
C LYS A 267 13.88 6.01 -19.28
N ALA A 268 12.56 6.24 -19.19
CA ALA A 268 11.67 5.50 -18.33
C ALA A 268 11.19 4.22 -19.03
N GLY A 269 11.10 3.12 -18.30
CA GLY A 269 10.56 1.85 -18.78
C GLY A 269 9.06 1.95 -19.02
N LYS A 270 8.58 1.49 -20.17
CA LYS A 270 7.16 1.63 -20.57
C LYS A 270 6.19 1.05 -19.54
N PHE A 271 6.46 -0.13 -18.98
CA PHE A 271 5.62 -0.80 -18.00
C PHE A 271 5.65 -0.09 -16.64
N ALA A 272 6.83 0.05 -16.03
CA ALA A 272 6.96 0.66 -14.71
C ALA A 272 6.45 2.12 -14.69
N TYR A 273 6.80 2.90 -15.72
CA TYR A 273 6.31 4.27 -15.90
C TYR A 273 4.79 4.33 -16.02
N SER A 274 4.19 3.55 -16.91
CA SER A 274 2.72 3.57 -17.11
C SER A 274 1.97 3.11 -15.87
N LEU A 275 2.46 2.08 -15.18
CA LEU A 275 1.90 1.62 -13.90
C LEU A 275 1.91 2.75 -12.86
N ARG A 276 3.07 3.41 -12.67
CA ARG A 276 3.19 4.52 -11.71
C ARG A 276 2.27 5.68 -12.09
N ARG A 277 2.17 6.07 -13.38
CA ARG A 277 1.27 7.17 -13.78
C ARG A 277 -0.19 6.83 -13.55
N SER A 278 -0.58 5.58 -13.82
CA SER A 278 -1.95 5.11 -13.59
C SER A 278 -2.31 5.23 -12.11
N LEU A 279 -1.49 4.64 -11.23
CA LEU A 279 -1.72 4.71 -9.78
C LEU A 279 -1.77 6.15 -9.28
N TRP A 280 -0.81 6.99 -9.66
CA TRP A 280 -0.79 8.38 -9.21
C TRP A 280 -1.95 9.22 -9.78
N SER A 281 -2.38 8.95 -11.02
CA SER A 281 -3.54 9.63 -11.59
C SER A 281 -4.82 9.33 -10.82
N GLU A 282 -5.01 8.09 -10.38
CA GLU A 282 -6.12 7.69 -9.50
C GLU A 282 -6.01 8.40 -8.14
N HIS A 283 -4.86 8.27 -7.48
CA HIS A 283 -4.66 8.80 -6.12
C HIS A 283 -4.75 10.33 -6.04
N LEU A 284 -4.38 11.03 -7.10
CA LEU A 284 -4.47 12.48 -7.21
C LEU A 284 -5.77 12.97 -7.88
N GLY A 285 -6.57 12.06 -8.43
CA GLY A 285 -7.81 12.40 -9.15
C GLY A 285 -7.55 13.23 -10.41
N LEU A 286 -6.49 12.93 -11.15
CA LEU A 286 -6.12 13.65 -12.36
C LEU A 286 -6.96 13.21 -13.55
N SER A 287 -7.44 14.19 -14.32
CA SER A 287 -8.05 13.93 -15.63
C SER A 287 -6.99 13.60 -16.69
N SER A 288 -7.40 13.04 -17.83
CA SER A 288 -6.47 12.64 -18.92
C SER A 288 -5.54 13.77 -19.39
N GLY A 289 -6.02 15.03 -19.38
CA GLY A 289 -5.22 16.21 -19.75
C GLY A 289 -4.22 16.67 -18.68
N GLU A 290 -4.23 16.07 -17.50
CA GLU A 290 -3.39 16.46 -16.37
C GLU A 290 -2.33 15.42 -16.01
N ILE A 291 -2.37 14.23 -16.61
CA ILE A 291 -1.44 13.13 -16.30
C ILE A 291 0.01 13.51 -16.64
N ASP A 292 0.25 14.47 -17.54
CA ASP A 292 1.62 14.93 -17.84
C ASP A 292 2.23 15.76 -16.69
N LYS A 293 1.42 16.28 -15.75
CA LYS A 293 1.92 16.94 -14.54
C LYS A 293 2.70 16.01 -13.62
N ILE A 294 2.55 14.69 -13.81
CA ILE A 294 3.21 13.66 -13.02
C ILE A 294 4.24 12.87 -13.83
N SER A 295 4.76 13.40 -14.94
CA SER A 295 5.78 12.70 -15.76
C SER A 295 7.10 12.51 -15.00
N ASP A 296 7.51 13.50 -14.22
CA ASP A 296 8.71 13.46 -13.38
C ASP A 296 8.32 13.18 -11.93
N PRO A 297 8.59 11.99 -11.37
CA PRO A 297 8.10 11.63 -10.03
C PRO A 297 8.85 12.35 -8.90
N VAL A 298 10.01 12.96 -9.16
CA VAL A 298 10.84 13.58 -8.12
C VAL A 298 11.03 15.08 -8.27
N ALA A 299 10.62 15.68 -9.40
CA ALA A 299 10.57 17.13 -9.54
C ALA A 299 9.74 17.78 -8.42
N GLU A 300 10.18 18.95 -7.94
CA GLU A 300 9.50 19.69 -6.87
C GLU A 300 8.04 20.01 -7.23
N THR A 301 7.78 20.38 -8.49
CA THR A 301 6.42 20.66 -8.99
C THR A 301 5.48 19.46 -8.89
N THR A 302 6.02 18.25 -9.02
CA THR A 302 5.23 17.02 -8.94
C THR A 302 5.10 16.55 -7.51
N TYR A 303 6.22 16.46 -6.79
CA TYR A 303 6.23 15.86 -5.45
C TYR A 303 5.75 16.85 -4.39
N ARG A 304 6.34 18.05 -4.30
CA ARG A 304 5.94 19.04 -3.29
C ARG A 304 4.61 19.68 -3.67
N ASP A 305 4.57 20.35 -4.81
CA ASP A 305 3.46 21.27 -5.13
C ASP A 305 2.16 20.54 -5.49
N LEU A 306 2.25 19.28 -5.95
CA LEU A 306 1.09 18.46 -6.32
C LEU A 306 0.85 17.34 -5.31
N TRP A 307 1.75 16.35 -5.18
CA TRP A 307 1.49 15.17 -4.36
C TRP A 307 1.36 15.49 -2.87
N LEU A 308 2.38 16.14 -2.30
CA LEU A 308 2.44 16.44 -0.87
C LEU A 308 1.35 17.44 -0.46
N GLU A 309 1.17 18.52 -1.23
CA GLU A 309 0.13 19.51 -0.91
C GLU A 309 -1.29 18.95 -1.08
N THR A 310 -1.54 18.09 -2.09
CA THR A 310 -2.84 17.39 -2.20
C THR A 310 -3.09 16.49 -0.99
N ALA A 311 -2.09 15.70 -0.58
CA ALA A 311 -2.21 14.83 0.59
C ALA A 311 -2.49 15.61 1.87
N LYS A 312 -1.79 16.73 2.11
CA LYS A 312 -2.00 17.59 3.28
C LYS A 312 -3.37 18.25 3.27
N GLU A 313 -3.78 18.84 2.15
CA GLU A 313 -5.06 19.54 2.07
C GLU A 313 -6.23 18.58 2.19
N ASN A 314 -6.16 17.40 1.54
CA ASN A 314 -7.15 16.35 1.73
C ASN A 314 -7.22 15.92 3.20
N SER A 315 -6.09 15.67 3.86
CA SER A 315 -6.06 15.33 5.30
C SER A 315 -6.73 16.39 6.16
N ARG A 316 -6.45 17.67 5.91
CA ARG A 316 -7.11 18.79 6.64
C ARG A 316 -8.60 18.80 6.40
N ILE A 317 -9.06 18.69 5.15
CA ILE A 317 -10.49 18.68 4.83
C ILE A 317 -11.20 17.50 5.51
N TYR A 318 -10.63 16.30 5.46
CA TYR A 318 -11.23 15.13 6.14
C TYR A 318 -11.24 15.30 7.66
N GLN A 319 -10.21 15.89 8.24
CA GLN A 319 -10.17 16.20 9.67
C GLN A 319 -11.22 17.25 10.06
N ASP A 320 -11.36 18.33 9.30
CA ASP A 320 -12.32 19.41 9.55
C ASP A 320 -13.77 18.91 9.45
N VAL A 321 -14.05 18.06 8.45
CA VAL A 321 -15.41 17.60 8.15
C VAL A 321 -15.83 16.43 9.04
N PHE A 322 -14.94 15.47 9.26
CA PHE A 322 -15.30 14.18 9.87
C PHE A 322 -14.59 13.89 11.18
N ALA A 323 -13.55 14.66 11.54
CA ALA A 323 -12.61 14.32 12.63
C ALA A 323 -12.16 12.86 12.57
N CYS A 324 -11.85 12.39 11.35
CA CYS A 324 -11.67 10.96 11.09
C CYS A 324 -10.47 10.37 11.83
N LEU A 325 -10.56 9.07 12.11
CA LEU A 325 -9.47 8.28 12.65
C LEU A 325 -8.75 7.50 11.54
N PRO A 326 -7.46 7.20 11.72
CA PRO A 326 -6.54 7.80 12.71
C PRO A 326 -6.19 9.26 12.38
N ASN A 327 -5.65 10.00 13.36
CA ASN A 327 -5.14 11.37 13.19
C ASN A 327 -4.07 11.73 14.24
N ASP A 328 -3.30 12.79 13.98
CA ASP A 328 -2.19 13.24 14.85
C ASP A 328 -2.66 14.09 16.06
N HIS A 329 -3.96 14.25 16.29
CA HIS A 329 -4.48 14.99 17.46
C HIS A 329 -4.79 14.08 18.65
N ILE A 330 -4.82 12.76 18.45
CA ILE A 330 -5.19 11.78 19.47
C ILE A 330 -3.97 10.93 19.80
N HIS A 331 -3.33 11.24 20.92
CA HIS A 331 -2.09 10.58 21.35
C HIS A 331 -2.32 9.43 22.34
N SER A 332 -3.50 9.34 22.97
CA SER A 332 -3.83 8.30 23.97
C SER A 332 -5.25 7.74 23.83
N ARG A 333 -5.50 6.57 24.44
CA ARG A 333 -6.85 5.96 24.53
C ARG A 333 -7.81 6.86 25.30
N ALA A 334 -7.33 7.58 26.32
CA ALA A 334 -8.13 8.54 27.06
C ALA A 334 -8.61 9.68 26.15
N ALA A 335 -7.71 10.26 25.35
CA ALA A 335 -8.05 11.29 24.37
C ALA A 335 -9.02 10.76 23.30
N LEU A 336 -8.83 9.52 22.84
CA LEU A 336 -9.73 8.86 21.89
C LEU A 336 -11.15 8.77 22.43
N ARG A 337 -11.32 8.26 23.66
CA ARG A 337 -12.62 8.13 24.32
C ARG A 337 -13.28 9.48 24.56
N GLN A 338 -12.51 10.49 24.97
CA GLN A 338 -13.01 11.86 25.15
C GLN A 338 -13.54 12.43 23.83
N SER A 339 -12.77 12.29 22.75
CA SER A 339 -13.17 12.72 21.40
C SER A 339 -14.44 12.00 20.94
N MET A 340 -14.49 10.67 21.07
CA MET A 340 -15.67 9.88 20.71
C MET A 340 -16.93 10.29 21.50
N ASN A 341 -16.81 10.57 22.80
CA ASN A 341 -17.93 11.04 23.61
C ASN A 341 -18.41 12.43 23.19
N TYR A 342 -17.48 13.36 22.95
CA TYR A 342 -17.81 14.70 22.45
C TYR A 342 -18.58 14.64 21.12
N TRP A 343 -18.11 13.84 20.17
CA TRP A 343 -18.78 13.70 18.87
C TRP A 343 -20.11 12.94 18.95
N ARG A 344 -20.21 11.94 19.83
CA ARG A 344 -21.47 11.23 20.09
C ARG A 344 -22.56 12.17 20.60
N GLU A 345 -22.22 13.08 21.52
CA GLU A 345 -23.16 14.09 22.02
C GLU A 345 -23.59 15.08 20.93
N LYS A 346 -22.66 15.48 20.05
CA LYS A 346 -22.91 16.46 18.99
C LYS A 346 -23.71 15.91 17.80
N LEU A 347 -23.51 14.64 17.45
CA LEU A 347 -24.10 14.01 16.25
C LEU A 347 -25.37 13.20 16.52
N GLY A 348 -25.67 12.88 17.79
CA GLY A 348 -26.88 12.13 18.17
C GLY A 348 -26.88 10.65 17.75
N HIS A 349 -25.79 10.14 17.18
CA HIS A 349 -25.59 8.74 16.81
C HIS A 349 -24.22 8.24 17.26
N THR A 350 -24.08 6.93 17.51
CA THR A 350 -22.80 6.28 17.80
C THR A 350 -21.95 6.22 16.54
N THR A 351 -21.03 7.17 16.38
CA THR A 351 -19.94 7.08 15.39
C THR A 351 -18.90 6.09 15.88
N ILE A 352 -19.23 4.79 15.81
CA ILE A 352 -18.22 3.74 15.87
C ILE A 352 -17.64 3.73 14.45
N ASP A 353 -16.52 4.42 14.25
CA ASP A 353 -15.70 4.47 13.03
C ASP A 353 -16.30 5.02 11.72
N LEU A 354 -17.61 5.28 11.65
CA LEU A 354 -18.26 5.56 10.36
C LEU A 354 -18.00 6.95 9.75
N GLY A 355 -17.17 7.78 10.38
CA GLY A 355 -16.76 9.08 9.83
C GLY A 355 -17.95 9.85 9.26
N ILE A 356 -19.00 10.05 10.06
CA ILE A 356 -20.23 10.73 9.63
C ILE A 356 -20.03 12.24 9.82
N ALA A 357 -20.30 13.04 8.78
CA ALA A 357 -20.21 14.49 8.89
C ALA A 357 -21.39 15.06 9.70
N PRO A 358 -21.17 16.13 10.50
CA PRO A 358 -22.28 16.91 11.08
C PRO A 358 -23.10 17.60 9.99
N GLU A 359 -24.33 18.03 10.31
CA GLU A 359 -25.17 18.76 9.34
C GLU A 359 -24.55 20.09 8.89
N LYS A 360 -23.81 20.74 9.79
CA LYS A 360 -23.08 21.99 9.54
C LYS A 360 -21.73 21.96 10.24
N ILE A 361 -20.71 22.48 9.59
CA ILE A 361 -19.37 22.66 10.15
C ILE A 361 -19.10 24.13 10.41
N GLU A 362 -18.40 24.42 11.50
CA GLU A 362 -17.88 25.77 11.80
C GLU A 362 -16.57 25.95 11.05
N CYS A 363 -16.54 26.89 10.10
CA CYS A 363 -15.31 27.30 9.44
C CYS A 363 -14.94 28.71 9.91
N ASN A 364 -13.69 28.88 10.35
CA ASN A 364 -13.15 30.18 10.73
C ASN A 364 -12.40 30.77 9.54
N GLU A 365 -13.06 31.62 8.75
CA GLU A 365 -12.41 32.43 7.72
C GLU A 365 -12.32 33.87 8.23
N ASN A 366 -11.10 34.43 8.25
CA ASN A 366 -10.83 35.84 8.61
C ASN A 366 -11.31 36.31 10.00
N GLY A 367 -11.49 35.39 10.97
CA GLY A 367 -11.89 35.72 12.34
C GLY A 367 -13.40 35.77 12.57
N GLU A 368 -14.22 35.48 11.56
CA GLU A 368 -15.66 35.26 11.71
C GLU A 368 -15.99 33.76 11.56
N SER A 369 -16.69 33.19 12.54
CA SER A 369 -17.14 31.80 12.48
C SER A 369 -18.39 31.70 11.60
N LYS A 370 -18.27 31.04 10.45
CA LYS A 370 -19.38 30.78 9.52
C LYS A 370 -19.74 29.31 9.52
N MET A 371 -21.04 29.03 9.59
CA MET A 371 -21.57 27.68 9.43
C MET A 371 -21.66 27.33 7.93
N VAL A 372 -20.94 26.31 7.50
CA VAL A 372 -20.85 25.86 6.11
C VAL A 372 -21.40 24.44 5.99
N ASP A 373 -22.03 24.13 4.85
CA ASP A 373 -22.41 22.75 4.51
C ASP A 373 -21.12 21.94 4.26
N PRO A 374 -20.91 20.81 4.95
CA PRO A 374 -19.70 20.01 4.79
C PRO A 374 -19.41 19.59 3.34
N ILE A 375 -20.43 19.50 2.47
CA ILE A 375 -20.23 19.17 1.06
C ILE A 375 -19.40 20.23 0.32
N GLU A 376 -19.51 21.50 0.69
CA GLU A 376 -18.76 22.58 0.02
C GLU A 376 -17.27 22.48 0.32
N ARG A 377 -16.91 22.04 1.54
CA ARG A 377 -15.52 21.74 1.90
C ARG A 377 -15.04 20.48 1.17
N LEU A 378 -15.87 19.44 1.09
CA LEU A 378 -15.52 18.17 0.44
C LEU A 378 -15.30 18.28 -1.07
N LYS A 379 -15.95 19.23 -1.76
CA LYS A 379 -15.69 19.51 -3.18
C LYS A 379 -14.25 19.93 -3.48
N LEU A 380 -13.50 20.38 -2.46
CA LEU A 380 -12.09 20.77 -2.61
C LEU A 380 -11.15 19.57 -2.58
N VAL A 381 -11.61 18.40 -2.11
CA VAL A 381 -10.82 17.15 -2.09
C VAL A 381 -10.51 16.74 -3.52
N LYS A 382 -9.25 16.38 -3.79
CA LYS A 382 -8.80 15.86 -5.08
C LYS A 382 -8.23 14.45 -4.93
N GLY A 383 -8.77 13.50 -5.69
CA GLY A 383 -8.36 12.11 -5.61
C GLY A 383 -8.62 11.51 -4.23
N HIS A 384 -7.69 10.65 -3.79
CA HIS A 384 -7.81 9.83 -2.59
C HIS A 384 -6.64 9.98 -1.62
N VAL A 385 -5.50 10.50 -2.07
CA VAL A 385 -4.28 10.56 -1.24
C VAL A 385 -4.46 11.47 -0.03
N VAL A 386 -4.03 10.98 1.14
CA VAL A 386 -3.99 11.71 2.41
C VAL A 386 -2.66 11.43 3.10
N SER A 387 -2.17 12.36 3.90
CA SER A 387 -1.01 12.12 4.78
C SER A 387 -1.33 11.02 5.79
N PHE A 388 -0.39 10.10 5.97
CA PHE A 388 -0.51 9.07 7.01
C PHE A 388 -0.19 9.71 8.38
N PRO A 389 -1.06 9.59 9.39
CA PRO A 389 -0.81 10.16 10.71
C PRO A 389 0.29 9.39 11.43
N LEU A 390 1.29 10.09 11.93
CA LEU A 390 2.51 9.54 12.53
C LEU A 390 2.47 9.49 14.07
N GLU A 391 1.55 10.24 14.69
CA GLU A 391 1.47 10.45 16.14
C GLU A 391 0.20 9.84 16.76
N PHE A 392 -0.69 9.25 15.96
CA PHE A 392 -1.91 8.64 16.47
C PHE A 392 -1.62 7.54 17.50
N MET A 393 -2.11 7.68 18.72
CA MET A 393 -1.92 6.75 19.86
C MET A 393 -0.47 6.55 20.33
N CYS A 394 0.44 7.51 20.07
CA CYS A 394 1.87 7.37 20.38
C CYS A 394 2.23 7.26 21.88
N GLU A 395 1.31 7.57 22.79
CA GLU A 395 1.52 7.43 24.24
C GLU A 395 1.09 6.04 24.77
N GLU A 396 0.57 5.17 23.90
CA GLU A 396 -0.04 3.90 24.29
C GLU A 396 0.80 2.69 23.90
N ASP A 397 0.79 1.66 24.75
CA ASP A 397 1.18 0.32 24.35
C ASP A 397 -0.04 -0.39 23.72
N LEU A 398 0.04 -0.60 22.42
CA LEU A 398 -1.02 -1.24 21.64
C LEU A 398 -0.85 -2.77 21.54
N ARG A 399 0.18 -3.35 22.17
CA ARG A 399 0.30 -4.81 22.23
C ARG A 399 -0.86 -5.42 23.03
N PRO A 400 -1.22 -6.68 22.74
CA PRO A 400 -2.25 -7.35 23.50
C PRO A 400 -1.93 -7.39 25.00
N VAL A 401 -2.95 -7.34 25.84
CA VAL A 401 -2.83 -7.40 27.31
C VAL A 401 -3.39 -8.70 27.88
N PHE A 402 -3.02 -9.08 29.10
CA PHE A 402 -3.28 -10.42 29.68
C PHE A 402 -4.73 -10.93 29.63
N ASN A 403 -5.71 -10.04 29.54
CA ASN A 403 -7.13 -10.36 29.48
C ASN A 403 -7.68 -10.48 28.04
N GLU A 404 -6.82 -10.37 27.03
CA GLU A 404 -7.13 -10.55 25.60
C GLU A 404 -6.57 -11.90 25.13
N GLY A 405 -7.30 -12.61 24.27
CA GLY A 405 -6.88 -13.93 23.78
C GLY A 405 -5.56 -13.86 22.99
N GLU A 406 -5.36 -12.74 22.28
CA GLU A 406 -4.18 -12.41 21.49
C GLU A 406 -2.91 -12.30 22.32
N PHE A 407 -3.00 -12.03 23.62
CA PHE A 407 -1.84 -12.01 24.52
C PHE A 407 -1.16 -13.38 24.63
N TYR A 408 -1.93 -14.46 24.46
CA TYR A 408 -1.43 -15.82 24.50
C TYR A 408 -0.95 -16.32 23.13
N ALA A 409 -1.12 -15.53 22.07
CA ALA A 409 -0.56 -15.83 20.76
C ALA A 409 0.94 -15.51 20.72
N SER A 410 1.70 -16.25 19.91
CA SER A 410 3.11 -15.92 19.65
C SER A 410 3.20 -14.52 19.03
N PRO A 411 4.12 -13.64 19.48
CA PRO A 411 4.29 -12.30 18.88
C PRO A 411 4.50 -12.31 17.36
N GLN A 412 5.13 -13.36 16.85
CA GLN A 412 5.39 -13.59 15.42
C GLN A 412 4.14 -13.72 14.56
N VAL A 413 2.96 -13.84 15.17
CA VAL A 413 1.66 -13.81 14.47
C VAL A 413 1.38 -12.40 13.93
N PHE A 414 1.91 -11.35 14.57
CA PHE A 414 1.55 -9.96 14.30
C PHE A 414 2.64 -9.15 13.58
N HIS A 415 3.85 -9.71 13.39
CA HIS A 415 4.97 -9.01 12.75
C HIS A 415 5.77 -9.88 11.78
#